data_AF-A0A350ETV6-F1
#
_entry.id   AF-A0A350ETV6-F1
#
_cell.length_a   1.000
_cell.length_b   1.000
_cell.length_c   1.000
_cell.angle_alpha   90.00
_cell.angle_beta   90.00
_cell.angle_gamma   90.00
#
_symmetry.space_group_name_H-M   'P 1'
#
loop_
_entity.id
_entity.type
_entity.pdbx_description
1 polymer ?
#
loop_
_entity_poly.entity_id
_entity_poly.type
_entity_poly.pdbx_seq_one_letter_code
_entity_poly.pdbx_strand_id
1 'polypeptide(L)' 'MLAPMKSTLLQTGRVQRVIASFGRARLIRHLNGTFELREGSPSERQDVREWVSLFFHEATLHESRNGGPAGS' A
#
# COMPACT_ATOMS: atom_id res chain seq x y z
N MET A 1 17.30 42.34 -5.08
CA MET A 1 17.20 41.49 -6.29
C MET A 1 17.05 40.05 -5.79
N LEU A 2 15.83 39.51 -5.76
CA LEU A 2 15.56 38.14 -5.29
C LEU A 2 15.36 37.25 -6.51
N ALA A 3 16.18 36.21 -6.66
CA ALA A 3 16.01 35.22 -7.72
C ALA A 3 14.68 34.47 -7.52
N PRO A 4 13.95 34.12 -8.59
CA PRO A 4 12.75 33.31 -8.43
C PRO A 4 13.15 31.92 -7.92
N MET A 5 12.59 31.54 -6.77
CA MET A 5 12.57 30.14 -6.33
C MET A 5 12.03 29.32 -7.50
N LYS A 6 12.88 28.46 -8.07
CA LYS A 6 12.48 27.48 -9.07
C LYS A 6 11.52 26.52 -8.36
N SER A 7 10.23 26.85 -8.38
CA SER A 7 9.16 25.90 -8.07
C SER A 7 9.09 24.93 -9.25
N THR A 8 10.06 24.02 -9.29
CA THR A 8 10.02 22.88 -10.18
C THR A 8 8.84 22.03 -9.71
N LEU A 9 7.73 22.15 -10.43
CA LEU A 9 6.66 21.17 -10.44
C LEU A 9 7.26 19.79 -10.74
N LEU A 10 7.69 19.08 -9.71
CA LEU A 10 7.92 17.64 -9.76
C LEU A 10 6.54 16.96 -9.70
N GLN A 11 5.83 17.01 -10.82
CA GLN A 11 4.83 16.00 -11.11
C GLN A 11 5.61 14.75 -11.53
N THR A 12 5.82 13.82 -10.60
CA THR A 12 6.41 12.49 -10.90
C THR A 12 5.69 11.46 -10.01
N GLY A 13 5.03 10.52 -10.68
CA GLY A 13 3.84 9.83 -10.17
C GLY A 13 4.05 8.74 -9.10
N ARG A 14 2.90 8.33 -8.56
CA ARG A 14 2.66 7.25 -7.57
C ARG A 14 2.85 7.64 -6.10
N VAL A 15 2.02 8.56 -5.60
CA VAL A 15 1.81 8.68 -4.15
C VAL A 15 0.99 7.47 -3.67
N GLN A 16 1.68 6.38 -3.33
CA GLN A 16 1.11 5.26 -2.58
C GLN A 16 1.11 5.64 -1.10
N ARG A 17 -0.02 5.50 -0.42
CA ARG A 17 -0.14 5.85 1.01
C ARG A 17 -0.39 4.58 1.82
N VAL A 18 0.41 4.37 2.87
CA VAL A 18 0.09 3.38 3.91
C VAL A 18 -1.09 3.91 4.72
N ILE A 19 -2.15 3.12 4.82
CA ILE A 19 -3.36 3.50 5.55
C ILE A 19 -3.56 2.73 6.86
N ALA A 20 -2.94 1.55 6.98
CA ALA A 20 -2.93 0.76 8.22
C ALA A 20 -1.68 -0.13 8.29
N SER A 21 -1.28 -0.52 9.50
CA SER A 21 -0.14 -1.42 9.76
C SER A 21 -0.42 -2.35 10.94
N PHE A 22 -0.07 -3.62 10.78
CA PHE A 22 -0.28 -4.69 11.75
C PHE A 22 1.02 -5.48 11.85
N GLY A 23 1.85 -5.15 12.83
CA GLY A 23 3.24 -5.63 12.87
C GLY A 23 3.98 -5.27 11.59
N ARG A 24 4.40 -6.28 10.82
CA ARG A 24 5.06 -6.10 9.52
C ARG A 24 4.09 -5.96 8.34
N ALA A 25 2.83 -6.37 8.49
CA ALA A 25 1.85 -6.24 7.42
C ALA A 25 1.44 -4.77 7.24
N ARG A 26 1.39 -4.32 5.98
CA ARG A 26 1.02 -2.95 5.61
C ARG A 26 -0.08 -2.96 4.57
N LEU A 27 -1.11 -2.15 4.81
CA LEU A 27 -2.18 -1.89 3.84
C LEU A 27 -1.87 -0.59 3.09
N ILE A 28 -1.70 -0.69 1.78
CA ILE A 28 -1.28 0.41 0.92
C ILE A 28 -2.44 0.77 -0.02
N ARG A 29 -2.80 2.05 -0.06
CA ARG A 29 -3.71 2.60 -1.06
C ARG A 29 -2.93 3.12 -2.27
N HIS A 30 -3.29 2.62 -3.44
CA HIS A 30 -2.79 3.08 -4.73
C HIS A 30 -3.62 4.23 -5.30
N LEU A 31 -3.07 4.97 -6.26
CA LEU A 31 -3.75 6.11 -6.89
C LEU A 31 -4.97 5.71 -7.73
N ASN A 32 -4.99 4.47 -8.24
CA ASN A 32 -6.13 3.90 -8.96
C ASN A 32 -7.28 3.47 -8.01
N GLY A 33 -7.17 3.74 -6.70
CA GLY A 33 -8.16 3.37 -5.70
C GLY A 33 -8.06 1.92 -5.21
N THR A 34 -7.13 1.12 -5.73
CA THR A 34 -6.94 -0.26 -5.25
C THR A 34 -6.12 -0.30 -3.97
N PHE A 35 -6.28 -1.40 -3.23
CA PHE A 35 -5.55 -1.64 -2.00
C PHE A 35 -4.64 -2.85 -2.17
N GLU A 36 -3.41 -2.73 -1.70
CA GLU A 36 -2.44 -3.82 -1.71
C GLU A 36 -2.02 -4.13 -0.28
N LEU A 37 -2.03 -5.42 0.04
CA LEU A 37 -1.47 -5.92 1.28
C LEU A 37 -0.03 -6.36 1.01
N ARG A 38 0.92 -5.74 1.72
CA ARG A 38 2.35 -6.05 1.63
C ARG A 38 2.90 -6.59 2.94
N GLU A 39 3.89 -7.47 2.81
CA GLU A 39 4.66 -8.04 3.92
C GLU A 39 3.76 -8.81 4.91
N GLY A 40 4.26 -9.05 6.12
CA GLY A 40 3.54 -9.74 7.18
C GLY A 40 3.54 -11.27 7.04
N SER A 41 3.52 -11.92 8.19
CA SER A 41 3.20 -13.34 8.36
C SER A 41 1.73 -13.60 8.03
N PRO A 42 1.33 -14.84 7.71
CA PRO A 42 -0.05 -15.18 7.39
C PRO A 42 -1.08 -14.66 8.42
N SER A 43 -0.75 -14.71 9.71
CA SER A 43 -1.58 -14.18 10.80
C SER A 43 -1.70 -12.65 10.73
N GLU A 44 -0.60 -11.92 10.58
CA GLU A 44 -0.65 -10.45 10.43
C GLU A 44 -1.45 -10.03 9.18
N ARG A 45 -1.40 -10.80 8.09
CA ARG A 45 -2.24 -10.55 6.90
C ARG A 45 -3.73 -10.83 7.18
N GLN A 46 -4.02 -11.82 8.02
CA GLN A 46 -5.38 -12.14 8.43
C GLN A 46 -5.97 -11.02 9.29
N ASP A 47 -5.21 -10.47 10.23
CA ASP A 47 -5.64 -9.33 11.04
C ASP A 47 -6.01 -8.11 10.19
N VAL A 48 -5.22 -7.84 9.14
CA VAL A 48 -5.54 -6.77 8.16
C VAL A 48 -6.85 -7.05 7.44
N ARG A 49 -7.09 -8.30 7.01
CA ARG A 49 -8.33 -8.69 6.32
C ARG A 49 -9.54 -8.51 7.21
N GLU A 50 -9.45 -8.93 8.46
CA GLU A 50 -10.52 -8.77 9.43
C GLU A 50 -10.82 -7.29 9.68
N TRP A 51 -9.78 -6.48 9.87
CA TRP A 51 -9.95 -5.04 10.02
C TRP A 51 -10.60 -4.39 8.78
N VAL A 52 -10.17 -4.76 7.57
CA VAL A 52 -10.79 -4.27 6.33
C VAL A 52 -12.25 -4.69 6.24
N SER A 53 -12.57 -5.93 6.61
CA SER A 53 -13.94 -6.42 6.64
C SER A 53 -14.79 -5.75 7.71
N LEU A 54 -14.22 -5.18 8.76
CA LEU A 54 -14.98 -4.48 9.81
C LEU A 54 -15.17 -3.00 9.49
N PHE A 55 -14.16 -2.36 8.92
CA PHE A 55 -14.09 -0.90 8.83
C PHE A 55 -14.04 -0.37 7.40
N PHE A 56 -13.85 -1.22 6.39
CA PHE A 56 -13.49 -0.76 5.05
C PHE A 56 -13.98 -1.67 3.92
N HIS A 57 -15.30 -1.91 3.91
CA HIS A 57 -15.98 -2.83 2.99
C HIS A 57 -15.85 -2.51 1.49
N GLU A 58 -15.58 -1.26 1.12
CA GLU A 58 -15.39 -0.86 -0.29
C GLU A 58 -14.00 -1.18 -0.83
N ALA A 59 -13.10 -1.71 0.00
CA ALA A 59 -11.73 -1.97 -0.40
C ALA A 59 -11.58 -3.27 -1.21
N THR A 60 -11.22 -3.13 -2.47
CA THR A 60 -10.72 -4.25 -3.28
C THR A 60 -9.26 -4.51 -2.95
N LEU A 61 -9.02 -5.57 -2.16
CA LEU A 61 -7.70 -6.04 -1.76
C LEU A 61 -7.06 -6.89 -2.87
N HIS A 62 -5.85 -6.50 -3.29
CA HIS A 62 -4.97 -7.33 -4.11
C HIS A 62 -3.84 -7.87 -3.24
N GLU A 63 -3.76 -9.20 -3.13
CA GLU A 63 -2.63 -9.85 -2.49
C GLU A 63 -1.49 -9.97 -3.48
N SER A 64 -0.34 -9.36 -3.15
CA SER A 64 0.89 -9.63 -3.87
C SER A 64 1.34 -11.05 -3.49
N ARG A 65 1.13 -12.02 -4.39
CA ARG A 65 1.59 -13.40 -4.24
C ARG A 65 3.12 -13.46 -4.36
N ASN A 66 3.84 -12.88 -3.42
CA ASN A 66 5.29 -13.01 -3.37
C ASN A 66 5.64 -14.17 -2.43
N GLY A 67 5.84 -15.34 -3.03
CA GLY A 67 6.11 -16.59 -2.31
C GLY A 67 6.18 -17.83 -3.21
N GLY A 68 6.57 -17.69 -4.48
CA GLY A 68 6.94 -18.82 -5.33
C GLY A 68 8.47 -18.81 -5.53
N PRO A 69 9.20 -19.90 -5.27
CA PRO A 69 10.63 -19.95 -5.52
C PRO A 69 10.88 -19.72 -7.02
N ALA A 70 11.72 -18.75 -7.33
CA ALA A 70 12.37 -18.67 -8.63
C ALA A 70 13.30 -19.89 -8.75
N GLY A 71 13.04 -20.74 -9.75
CA GLY A 71 13.98 -21.77 -10.19
C GLY A 71 13.63 -23.20 -9.74
N SER A 72 13.14 -23.99 -10.69
CA SER A 72 13.79 -25.21 -11.16
C SER A 72 13.32 -25.49 -12.58
#